data_AF-A0A0Q7JYN4-F1
#
_entry.id   AF-A0A0Q7JYN4-F1
#
_cell.length_a   1.000
_cell.length_b   1.000
_cell.length_c   1.000
_cell.angle_alpha   90.00
_cell.angle_beta   90.00
_cell.angle_gamma   90.00
#
_symmetry.space_group_name_H-M   'P 1'
#
loop_
_entity.id
_entity.type
_entity.pdbx_description
1 polymer ?
#
loop_
_entity_poly.entity_id
_entity_poly.type
_entity_poly.pdbx_seq_one_letter_code
_entity_poly.pdbx_strand_id
1 'polypeptide(L)'
;MANNYKRFIQNQFEKAKSTASEFISSRSEEQEEGTIELNPQYYAQLKAIADMQHTTVQGIVNEIIVHYLANAPYETTPISVDQKEDNPLLYLDGICKL
;
A
#
# COMPACT_ATOMS: atom_id res chain seq x y z
N MET A 1 -48.28 -10.19 -10.08
CA MET A 1 -47.37 -9.68 -9.02
C MET A 1 -45.90 -10.13 -9.17
N ALA A 2 -45.60 -11.40 -9.50
CA ALA A 2 -44.23 -11.94 -9.49
C ALA A 2 -43.21 -11.29 -10.46
N ASN A 3 -43.66 -10.79 -11.61
CA ASN A 3 -42.77 -10.23 -12.65
C ASN A 3 -42.15 -8.87 -12.26
N ASN A 4 -42.86 -8.09 -11.42
CA ASN A 4 -42.38 -6.79 -10.96
C ASN A 4 -41.30 -6.92 -9.87
N TYR A 5 -41.42 -7.95 -9.02
CA TYR A 5 -40.43 -8.25 -7.98
C TYR A 5 -39.11 -8.75 -8.57
N LYS A 6 -39.17 -9.62 -9.60
CA LYS A 6 -37.98 -10.08 -10.32
C LYS A 6 -37.22 -8.90 -10.97
N ARG A 7 -37.95 -7.96 -11.58
CA ARG A 7 -37.36 -6.75 -12.17
C ARG A 7 -36.78 -5.80 -11.12
N PHE A 8 -37.38 -5.72 -9.94
CA PHE A 8 -36.85 -4.93 -8.83
C PHE A 8 -35.54 -5.50 -8.28
N ILE A 9 -35.48 -6.81 -8.02
CA ILE A 9 -34.26 -7.49 -7.56
C ILE A 9 -33.13 -7.33 -8.58
N GLN A 10 -33.44 -7.49 -9.87
CA GLN A 10 -32.47 -7.27 -10.96
C GLN A 10 -31.91 -5.84 -10.95
N ASN A 11 -32.78 -4.83 -10.79
CA ASN A 11 -32.35 -3.43 -10.72
C ASN A 11 -31.51 -3.13 -9.49
N GLN A 12 -31.80 -3.73 -8.33
CA GLN A 12 -30.98 -3.55 -7.13
C GLN A 12 -29.61 -4.23 -7.28
N PHE A 13 -29.56 -5.41 -7.90
CA PHE A 13 -28.31 -6.10 -8.19
C PHE A 13 -27.44 -5.30 -9.17
N GLU A 14 -28.03 -4.78 -10.25
CA GLU A 14 -27.28 -3.94 -11.21
C GLU A 14 -26.81 -2.63 -10.57
N LYS A 15 -27.62 -2.00 -9.70
CA LYS A 15 -27.18 -0.83 -8.92
C LYS A 15 -26.02 -1.16 -8.00
N ALA A 16 -26.11 -2.24 -7.23
CA ALA A 16 -25.03 -2.68 -6.34
C ALA A 16 -23.76 -3.04 -7.12
N LYS A 17 -23.88 -3.67 -8.28
CA LYS A 17 -22.76 -3.99 -9.16
C LYS A 17 -22.10 -2.72 -9.73
N SER A 18 -22.90 -1.75 -10.16
CA SER A 18 -22.42 -0.45 -10.65
C SER A 18 -21.68 0.30 -9.55
N THR A 19 -22.25 0.42 -8.35
CA THR A 19 -21.63 1.11 -7.22
C THR A 19 -20.37 0.39 -6.73
N ALA A 20 -20.36 -0.94 -6.67
CA ALA A 20 -19.15 -1.69 -6.32
C ALA A 20 -18.04 -1.55 -7.37
N SER A 21 -18.40 -1.54 -8.67
CA SER A 21 -17.43 -1.33 -9.74
C SER A 21 -16.84 0.09 -9.71
N GLU A 22 -17.66 1.08 -9.42
CA GLU A 22 -17.23 2.48 -9.26
C GLU A 22 -16.32 2.66 -8.04
N PHE A 23 -16.64 1.99 -6.92
CA PHE A 23 -15.79 1.98 -5.72
C PHE A 23 -14.44 1.28 -5.96
N ILE A 24 -14.43 0.14 -6.65
CA ILE A 24 -13.19 -0.56 -7.03
C ILE A 24 -12.38 0.29 -8.03
N SER A 25 -13.04 0.93 -9.00
CA SER A 25 -12.37 1.78 -9.99
C SER A 25 -11.75 3.03 -9.37
N SER A 26 -12.36 3.59 -8.31
CA SER A 26 -11.81 4.73 -7.57
C SER A 26 -10.61 4.38 -6.69
N ARG A 27 -10.38 3.08 -6.45
CA ARG A 27 -9.25 2.55 -5.66
C ARG A 27 -8.11 2.03 -6.53
N SER A 28 -8.19 2.19 -7.85
CA SER A 28 -7.00 2.26 -8.68
C SER A 28 -6.33 3.59 -8.38
N GLU A 29 -5.75 3.69 -7.19
CA GLU A 29 -4.77 4.71 -6.85
C GLU A 29 -3.81 4.75 -8.03
N GLU A 30 -3.87 5.83 -8.80
CA GLU A 30 -2.81 6.18 -9.73
C GLU A 30 -1.55 6.03 -8.90
N GLN A 31 -0.75 5.01 -9.21
CA GLN A 31 0.54 4.82 -8.56
C GLN A 31 1.26 6.13 -8.81
N GLU A 32 1.30 7.01 -7.80
CA GLU A 32 1.99 8.28 -7.91
C GLU A 32 3.42 7.91 -8.28
N GLU A 33 3.79 8.19 -9.53
CA GLU A 33 5.14 8.00 -10.03
C GLU A 33 6.00 9.06 -9.32
N GLY A 34 6.35 8.76 -8.07
CA GLY A 34 7.25 9.56 -7.27
C GLY A 34 8.62 9.56 -7.91
N THR A 35 9.15 10.74 -8.20
CA THR A 35 10.53 10.89 -8.67
C THR A 35 11.46 10.94 -7.46
N ILE A 36 12.56 10.19 -7.52
CA ILE A 36 13.60 10.20 -6.49
C ILE A 36 14.83 10.89 -7.08
N GLU A 37 15.25 11.99 -6.45
CA GLU A 37 16.50 12.65 -6.82
C GLU A 37 17.69 11.91 -6.21
N LEU A 38 18.64 11.52 -7.05
CA LEU A 38 19.88 10.86 -6.65
C LEU A 38 21.07 11.79 -6.89
N ASN A 39 22.07 11.73 -6.00
CA ASN A 39 23.33 12.41 -6.23
C ASN A 39 23.95 11.89 -7.55
N PRO A 40 24.41 12.79 -8.46
CA PRO A 40 24.98 12.39 -9.74
C PRO A 40 26.13 11.37 -9.65
N GLN A 41 26.95 11.45 -8.61
CA GLN A 41 28.07 10.51 -8.41
C GLN A 41 27.59 9.09 -8.09
N TYR A 42 26.52 8.97 -7.29
CA TYR A 42 25.93 7.68 -6.94
C TYR A 42 25.08 7.12 -8.09
N TYR A 43 24.42 7.99 -8.85
CA TYR A 43 23.71 7.59 -10.07
C TYR A 43 24.66 6.95 -11.08
N ALA A 44 25.84 7.54 -11.32
CA ALA A 44 26.84 6.98 -12.23
C ALA A 44 27.31 5.58 -11.81
N GLN A 45 27.51 5.36 -10.51
CA GLN A 45 27.88 4.05 -9.96
C GLN A 45 26.74 3.04 -10.09
N LEU A 46 25.51 3.42 -9.73
CA LEU A 46 24.33 2.58 -9.88
C LEU A 46 24.10 2.20 -11.34
N LYS A 47 24.32 3.13 -12.27
CA LYS A 47 24.20 2.88 -13.71
C LYS A 47 25.22 1.85 -14.19
N ALA A 48 26.48 1.95 -13.77
CA ALA A 48 27.50 0.96 -14.12
C ALA A 48 27.14 -0.45 -13.61
N ILE A 49 26.57 -0.55 -12.41
CA ILE A 49 26.10 -1.82 -11.84
C ILE A 49 24.87 -2.34 -12.61
N ALA A 50 23.92 -1.45 -12.94
CA ALA A 50 22.74 -1.79 -13.74
C ALA A 50 23.13 -2.37 -15.09
N ASP A 51 24.07 -1.73 -15.78
CA ASP A 51 24.59 -2.16 -17.06
C ASP A 51 25.28 -3.54 -16.95
N MET A 52 26.02 -3.79 -15.87
CA MET A 52 26.68 -5.08 -15.61
C MET A 52 25.68 -6.21 -15.30
N GLN A 53 24.59 -5.89 -14.60
CA GLN A 53 23.57 -6.86 -14.19
C GLN A 53 22.40 -6.98 -15.19
N HIS A 54 22.47 -6.30 -16.34
CA HIS A 54 21.40 -6.23 -17.33
C HIS A 54 20.05 -5.83 -16.73
N THR A 55 20.07 -4.88 -15.80
CA THR A 55 18.88 -4.36 -15.10
C THR A 55 18.81 -2.84 -15.26
N THR A 56 17.85 -2.21 -14.59
CA THR A 56 17.70 -0.75 -14.56
C THR A 56 18.14 -0.19 -13.21
N VAL A 57 18.53 1.09 -13.20
CA VAL A 57 18.83 1.82 -11.94
C VAL A 57 17.62 1.78 -11.00
N GLN A 58 16.40 1.90 -11.54
CA GLN A 58 15.17 1.77 -10.77
C GLN A 58 15.04 0.38 -10.12
N GLY A 59 15.35 -0.69 -10.86
CA GLY A 59 15.33 -2.06 -10.33
C GLY A 59 16.26 -2.21 -9.14
N ILE A 60 17.51 -1.72 -9.25
CA ILE A 60 18.49 -1.77 -8.16
C ILE A 60 18.02 -0.96 -6.95
N VAL A 61 17.54 0.27 -7.18
CA VAL A 61 17.06 1.14 -6.07
C VAL A 61 15.89 0.49 -5.35
N ASN A 62 14.95 -0.11 -6.08
CA ASN A 62 13.82 -0.82 -5.49
C ASN A 62 14.28 -2.00 -4.64
N GLU A 63 15.24 -2.80 -5.10
CA GLU A 63 15.78 -3.91 -4.31
C GLU A 63 16.46 -3.43 -3.03
N ILE A 64 17.24 -2.33 -3.11
CA ILE A 64 17.87 -1.72 -1.93
C ILE A 64 16.80 -1.26 -0.93
N ILE A 65 15.74 -0.61 -1.40
CA ILE A 65 14.62 -0.17 -0.55
C ILE A 65 13.95 -1.37 0.11
N VAL A 66 13.65 -2.43 -0.64
CA VAL A 66 13.05 -3.66 -0.10
C VAL A 66 13.95 -4.27 0.97
N HIS A 67 15.25 -4.39 0.70
CA HIS A 67 16.21 -4.90 1.68
C HIS A 67 16.31 -4.02 2.93
N TYR A 68 16.28 -2.69 2.76
CA TYR A 68 16.30 -1.76 3.88
C TYR A 68 15.03 -1.91 4.72
N LEU A 69 13.84 -1.97 4.11
CA LEU A 69 12.57 -2.11 4.82
C LEU A 69 12.45 -3.48 5.51
N ALA A 70 12.93 -4.56 4.89
CA ALA A 70 12.90 -5.88 5.49
C ALA A 70 13.81 -6.00 6.72
N ASN A 71 14.93 -5.27 6.72
CA ASN A 71 15.90 -5.27 7.81
C ASN A 71 15.76 -4.06 8.73
N ALA A 72 14.86 -3.12 8.42
CA ALA A 72 14.58 -2.00 9.28
C ALA A 72 14.10 -2.59 10.60
N PRO A 73 14.73 -2.27 11.73
CA PRO A 73 14.13 -2.53 13.02
C PRO A 73 12.90 -1.63 13.04
N TYR A 74 11.75 -2.18 12.63
CA TYR A 74 10.49 -1.70 13.13
C TYR A 74 10.54 -2.01 14.63
N GLU A 75 11.27 -1.19 15.38
CA GLU A 75 10.98 -0.97 16.78
C GLU A 75 9.55 -0.46 16.75
N THR A 76 8.62 -1.40 16.89
CA THR A 76 7.32 -1.11 17.47
C THR A 76 7.66 -0.48 18.81
N THR A 77 7.76 0.84 18.83
CA THR A 77 7.97 1.59 20.05
C THR A 77 6.89 1.10 21.00
N PRO A 78 7.25 0.40 22.08
CA PRO A 78 6.25 -0.22 22.92
C PRO A 78 5.40 0.91 23.49
N ILE A 79 4.11 0.88 23.19
CA ILE A 79 3.17 1.90 23.68
C ILE A 79 3.25 1.87 25.21
N SER A 80 3.67 2.99 25.79
CA SER A 80 3.86 3.12 27.24
C SER A 80 2.55 2.94 28.00
N VAL A 81 2.62 2.62 29.28
CA VAL A 81 1.42 2.47 30.12
C VAL A 81 0.68 3.79 30.23
N ASP A 82 1.40 4.89 30.43
CA ASP A 82 0.84 6.25 30.52
C ASP A 82 0.00 6.61 29.27
N GLN A 83 0.51 6.29 28.07
CA GLN A 83 -0.23 6.52 26.82
C GLN A 83 -1.50 5.66 26.70
N LYS A 84 -1.51 4.47 27.30
CA LYS A 84 -2.69 3.57 27.30
C LYS A 84 -3.73 4.01 28.33
N GLU A 85 -3.31 4.60 29.43
CA GLU A 85 -4.21 5.21 30.42
C GLU A 85 -4.90 6.46 29.83
N ASP A 86 -4.16 7.27 29.07
CA ASP A 86 -4.71 8.42 28.34
C ASP A 86 -5.62 8.02 27.17
N ASN A 87 -5.32 6.91 26.49
CA ASN A 87 -6.13 6.38 25.40
C ASN A 87 -6.29 4.86 25.47
N PRO A 88 -7.40 4.36 26.03
CA PRO A 88 -7.62 2.92 26.20
C PRO A 88 -7.85 2.16 24.88
N LEU A 89 -8.06 2.84 23.74
CA LEU A 89 -8.12 2.15 22.44
C LEU A 89 -6.74 1.62 22.01
N LEU A 90 -5.64 2.14 22.57
CA LEU A 90 -4.29 1.68 22.28
C LEU A 90 -4.00 0.28 22.85
N TYR A 91 -4.83 -0.24 23.78
CA TYR A 91 -4.76 -1.64 24.18
C TYR A 91 -5.15 -2.59 23.02
N LEU A 92 -5.98 -2.14 22.08
CA LEU A 92 -6.43 -2.94 20.94
C LEU A 92 -5.35 -3.06 19.86
N ASP A 93 -4.53 -2.01 19.65
CA ASP A 93 -3.41 -2.04 18.69
C ASP A 93 -2.40 -3.16 19.01
N GLY A 94 -2.21 -3.45 20.31
CA GLY A 94 -1.37 -4.56 20.76
C GLY A 94 -1.94 -5.96 20.53
N ILE A 95 -3.26 -6.08 20.33
CA ILE A 95 -3.96 -7.36 20.11
C ILE A 95 -4.06 -7.69 18.61
N CYS A 96 -4.14 -6.66 17.76
CA CYS A 96 -4.35 -6.83 16.31
C CYS A 96 -3.09 -7.18 15.48
N LYS A 97 -1.90 -7.30 16.09
CA LYS A 97 -0.64 -7.58 15.39
C LYS A 97 -0.23 -9.07 15.38
N LEU A 98 -1.19 -9.99 15.47
CA LEU A 98 -1.00 -11.45 15.37
C LEU A 98 -1.08 -11.95 13.94
#